data_AF-A0A914SBB9-F1
#
_entry.id   AF-A0A914SBB9-F1
#
_cell.length_a   1.000
_cell.length_b   1.000
_cell.length_c   1.000
_cell.angle_alpha   90.00
_cell.angle_beta   90.00
_cell.angle_gamma   90.00
#
_symmetry.space_group_name_H-M   'P 1'
#
loop_
_entity.id
_entity.type
_entity.pdbx_description
1 polymer ?
#
loop_
_entity_poly.entity_id
_entity_poly.type
_entity_poly.pdbx_seq_one_letter_code
_entity_poly.pdbx_strand_id
1 'polypeptide(L)'
;MFIVPFIVNNLAPHNNAIEWRNVFLVNAVVLIMSNLIFVLMCSAHPAYWTTDEFSRNASRAGVVCPSSPKLQQKNHNSDPVSFIEP
;
A
#
# COMPACT_ATOMS: atom_id res chain seq x y z
N MET A 1 8.86 -4.05 -25.01
CA MET A 1 9.36 -3.47 -26.28
C MET A 1 9.14 -4.35 -27.51
N PHE A 2 8.64 -5.59 -27.37
CA PHE A 2 8.33 -6.43 -28.54
C PHE A 2 6.98 -6.15 -29.20
N ILE A 3 5.96 -5.71 -28.46
CA ILE A 3 4.61 -5.47 -28.99
C ILE A 3 4.51 -4.19 -29.84
N VAL A 4 5.27 -3.15 -29.48
CA VAL A 4 5.22 -1.82 -30.11
C VAL A 4 5.48 -1.86 -31.61
N PRO A 5 6.54 -2.52 -32.13
CA PRO A 5 6.79 -2.55 -33.57
C PRO A 5 5.64 -3.21 -34.35
N PHE A 6 4.96 -4.22 -33.81
CA PHE A 6 3.80 -4.84 -34.47
C PHE A 6 2.60 -3.90 -34.56
N ILE A 7 2.33 -3.14 -33.49
CA ILE A 7 1.24 -2.16 -33.47
C ILE A 7 1.52 -1.04 -34.47
N VAL A 8 2.75 -0.51 -34.49
CA VAL A 8 3.13 0.58 -35.41
C VAL A 8 3.09 0.12 -36.87
N ASN A 9 3.51 -1.12 -37.16
CA ASN A 9 3.46 -1.68 -38.52
C ASN A 9 2.02 -1.80 -39.06
N ASN A 10 1.06 -2.14 -38.19
CA ASN A 10 -0.35 -2.20 -38.56
C ASN A 10 -0.99 -0.81 -38.71
N LEU A 11 -0.55 0.18 -37.92
CA LEU A 11 -1.18 1.49 -37.87
C LEU A 11 -0.64 2.48 -38.91
N ALA A 12 0.61 2.29 -39.36
CA ALA A 12 1.26 3.11 -40.38
C ALA A 12 1.92 2.25 -41.49
N PRO A 13 1.14 1.47 -42.26
CA PRO A 13 1.69 0.59 -43.28
C PRO A 13 2.25 1.36 -44.50
N HIS A 14 1.72 2.57 -44.78
CA HIS A 14 2.15 3.38 -45.92
C HIS A 14 3.07 4.54 -45.52
N ASN A 15 3.42 4.61 -44.23
CA ASN A 15 4.37 5.58 -43.67
C ASN A 15 4.01 7.04 -43.97
N ASN A 16 2.70 7.33 -44.01
CA ASN A 16 2.16 8.65 -44.31
C ASN A 16 2.04 9.53 -43.04
N ALA A 17 2.13 10.86 -43.21
CA ALA A 17 2.04 11.81 -42.09
C ALA A 17 0.70 11.72 -41.33
N ILE A 18 -0.41 11.40 -42.02
CA ILE A 18 -1.73 11.19 -41.41
C ILE A 18 -1.76 9.97 -40.49
N GLU A 19 -1.09 8.88 -40.89
CA GLU A 19 -1.07 7.62 -40.14
C GLU A 19 -0.24 7.78 -38.86
N TRP A 20 0.88 8.49 -38.94
CA TRP A 20 1.70 8.82 -37.77
C TRP A 20 0.96 9.66 -36.73
N ARG A 21 0.11 10.61 -37.17
CA ARG A 21 -0.76 11.36 -36.24
C ARG A 21 -1.66 10.40 -35.44
N ASN A 22 -2.20 9.38 -36.10
CA ASN A 22 -3.05 8.39 -35.43
C ASN A 22 -2.25 7.53 -34.45
N VAL A 23 -0.99 7.18 -34.74
CA VAL A 23 -0.09 6.51 -33.78
C VAL A 23 0.08 7.32 -32.51
N PHE A 24 0.31 8.64 -32.63
CA PHE A 24 0.43 9.51 -31.47
C PHE A 24 -0.88 9.63 -30.69
N LEU A 25 -2.02 9.76 -31.38
CA LEU A 25 -3.33 9.81 -30.74
C LEU A 25 -3.67 8.52 -29.99
N VAL A 26 -3.38 7.35 -30.57
CA VAL A 26 -3.59 6.05 -29.89
C VAL A 26 -2.73 5.97 -28.63
N ASN A 27 -1.47 6.37 -28.69
CA ASN A 27 -0.62 6.40 -27.50
C ASN A 27 -1.15 7.37 -26.43
N ALA A 28 -1.63 8.55 -26.83
CA ALA A 28 -2.23 9.50 -25.90
C ALA A 28 -3.47 8.92 -25.21
N VAL A 29 -4.34 8.23 -25.95
CA VAL A 29 -5.52 7.55 -25.39
C VAL A 29 -5.12 6.45 -24.41
N VAL A 30 -4.13 5.62 -24.76
CA VAL A 30 -3.63 4.57 -23.85
C VAL A 30 -3.08 5.19 -22.57
N LEU A 31 -2.36 6.31 -22.66
CA LEU A 31 -1.86 7.04 -21.48
C LEU A 31 -3.01 7.51 -20.60
N ILE A 32 -4.01 8.16 -21.18
CA ILE A 32 -5.18 8.68 -20.47
C ILE A 32 -5.94 7.54 -19.79
N MET A 33 -6.19 6.44 -20.51
CA MET A 33 -6.89 5.27 -19.96
C MET A 33 -6.12 4.64 -18.81
N SER A 34 -4.80 4.48 -18.95
CA SER A 34 -3.98 3.92 -17.87
C SER A 34 -3.99 4.80 -16.62
N ASN A 35 -3.95 6.13 -16.81
CA ASN A 35 -4.00 7.09 -15.71
C ASN A 35 -5.39 7.11 -15.05
N LEU A 36 -6.46 7.01 -15.84
CA LEU A 36 -7.83 6.92 -15.34
C LEU A 36 -8.03 5.64 -14.51
N ILE A 37 -7.56 4.49 -15.01
CA ILE A 37 -7.61 3.22 -14.28
C ILE A 37 -6.82 3.34 -12.97
N PHE A 38 -5.66 3.99 -13.00
CA PHE A 38 -4.87 4.24 -11.79
C PHE A 38 -5.66 5.05 -10.76
N VAL A 39 -6.31 6.15 -11.15
CA VAL A 39 -7.14 6.95 -10.24
C VAL A 39 -8.30 6.13 -9.66
N LEU A 40 -8.92 5.25 -10.45
CA LEU A 40 -10.03 4.41 -10.00
C LEU A 40 -9.58 3.27 -9.07
N MET A 41 -8.41 2.68 -9.33
CA MET A 41 -7.89 1.53 -8.56
C MET A 41 -7.03 1.93 -7.36
N CYS A 42 -6.52 3.16 -7.32
CA CYS A 42 -5.65 3.62 -6.24
C CYS A 42 -6.50 3.86 -4.98
N SER A 43 -6.51 2.89 -4.08
CA SER A 43 -6.99 3.09 -2.71
C SER A 43 -5.86 3.75 -1.91
N ALA A 44 -6.10 4.95 -1.38
CA ALA A 44 -5.17 5.63 -0.47
C ALA A 44 -5.11 4.98 0.92
N HIS A 45 -5.80 3.85 1.13
CA HIS A 45 -5.75 3.15 2.39
C HIS A 45 -4.39 2.44 2.52
N PRO A 46 -3.64 2.68 3.62
CA PRO A 46 -2.33 2.06 3.80
C PRO A 46 -2.47 0.54 3.73
N ALA A 47 -1.57 -0.12 3.00
CA ALA A 47 -1.51 -1.57 2.98
C ALA A 47 -1.30 -2.08 4.42
N TYR A 48 -1.93 -3.21 4.76
CA TYR A 48 -1.92 -3.82 6.10
C TYR A 48 -0.50 -4.11 6.65
N TRP A 49 0.50 -4.24 5.78
CA TRP A 49 1.90 -4.43 6.18
C TRP A 49 2.66 -3.12 6.46
N THR A 50 2.09 -1.96 6.13
CA THR A 50 2.68 -0.62 6.35
C THR A 50 2.04 0.11 7.52
N THR A 51 1.07 -0.50 8.21
CA THR A 51 0.51 0.07 9.42
C THR A 51 1.51 0.01 10.57
N ASP A 52 1.51 1.05 11.41
CA ASP A 52 2.43 1.19 12.56
C ASP A 52 2.32 0.01 13.54
N GLU A 53 1.16 -0.64 13.56
CA GLU A 53 0.90 -1.87 14.31
C GLU A 53 1.68 -3.08 13.78
N PHE A 54 1.79 -3.25 12.45
CA PHE A 54 2.54 -4.35 11.84
C PHE A 54 4.05 -4.12 12.00
N SER A 55 4.54 -2.89 11.78
CA SER A 55 5.95 -2.56 12.00
C SER A 55 6.34 -2.75 13.47
N ARG A 56 5.53 -2.32 14.43
CA ARG A 56 5.73 -2.61 15.87
C ARG A 56 5.69 -4.10 16.19
N ASN A 57 4.79 -4.87 15.57
CA ASN A 57 4.68 -6.31 15.83
C ASN A 57 5.87 -7.09 15.24
N ALA A 58 6.35 -6.70 14.06
CA ALA A 58 7.57 -7.24 13.45
C ALA A 58 8.82 -6.88 14.26
N SER A 59 8.92 -5.66 14.78
CA SER A 59 10.00 -5.27 15.70
C SER A 59 9.95 -6.07 17.01
N ARG A 60 8.76 -6.39 17.53
CA ARG A 60 8.61 -7.25 18.72
C ARG A 60 8.98 -8.72 18.46
N ALA A 61 8.78 -9.22 17.25
CA ALA A 61 9.15 -10.58 16.89
C ALA A 61 10.68 -10.81 16.92
N GLY A 62 11.49 -9.76 16.69
CA GLY A 62 12.95 -9.80 16.83
C GLY A 62 13.48 -9.53 18.25
N VAL A 63 12.63 -9.10 19.19
CA VAL A 63 13.02 -8.73 20.57
C VAL A 63 12.49 -9.75 21.60
N VAL A 64 12.20 -10.98 21.17
CA VAL A 64 12.13 -12.11 22.12
C VAL A 64 13.57 -12.50 22.50
N CYS A 65 14.23 -11.64 23.26
CA CYS A 65 15.13 -12.12 24.29
C CYS A 65 14.21 -12.65 25.42
N PRO A 66 14.46 -13.84 25.98
CA PRO A 66 13.69 -14.36 27.09
C PRO A 66 14.05 -13.57 28.36
N SER A 67 13.56 -12.35 28.47
CA SER A 67 13.76 -11.49 29.64
C SER A 67 12.53 -11.60 30.54
N SER A 68 12.67 -12.51 31.51
CA SER A 68 12.15 -12.48 32.88
C SER A 68 10.62 -12.47 33.14
N PRO A 69 10.15 -13.24 34.14
CA PRO A 69 8.73 -13.42 34.41
C PRO A 69 8.07 -12.18 35.06
N LYS A 70 7.04 -11.68 34.37
CA LYS A 70 5.77 -11.13 34.87
C LYS A 70 5.79 -10.49 36.27
N LEU A 71 6.10 -9.19 36.33
CA LEU A 71 5.58 -8.31 37.39
C LEU A 71 5.17 -6.98 36.74
N GLN A 72 4.10 -6.38 37.25
CA GLN A 72 3.55 -5.05 36.89
C GLN A 72 2.47 -4.99 35.80
N GLN A 73 1.33 -5.66 35.99
CA GLN A 73 0.03 -5.02 35.71
C GLN A 73 -1.15 -5.75 36.39
N LYS A 74 -1.23 -5.64 37.72
CA LYS A 74 -2.49 -5.88 38.44
C LYS A 74 -2.78 -4.64 39.27
N ASN A 75 -3.32 -3.62 38.63
CA ASN A 75 -3.93 -2.48 39.30
C ASN A 75 -5.38 -2.39 38.81
N HIS A 76 -6.28 -3.06 39.53
CA HIS A 76 -7.70 -2.78 39.52
C HIS A 76 -8.29 -3.28 40.84
N ASN A 77 -8.62 -2.31 41.70
CA ASN A 77 -9.80 -2.25 42.56
C ASN A 77 -10.07 -3.45 43.49
N SER A 78 -9.82 -3.26 44.78
CA SER A 78 -10.62 -3.80 45.89
C SER A 78 -10.16 -3.11 47.18
N ASP A 79 -10.93 -2.13 47.67
CA ASP A 79 -10.81 -1.66 49.05
C ASP A 79 -10.98 -2.84 50.03
N PRO A 80 -10.44 -2.73 51.26
CA PRO A 80 -11.39 -2.74 52.37
C PRO A 80 -11.04 -1.80 53.53
N VAL A 81 -12.06 -1.03 53.93
CA VAL A 81 -12.67 -0.99 55.27
C VAL A 81 -11.76 -1.08 56.51
N SER A 82 -11.79 0.05 57.24
CA SER A 82 -11.65 0.26 58.70
C SER A 82 -10.35 -0.12 59.41
N PHE A 83 -9.68 0.91 59.96
CA PHE A 83 -8.99 0.79 61.24
C PHE A 83 -9.28 2.02 62.11
N ILE A 84 -9.54 1.72 63.38
CA ILE A 84 -10.03 2.56 64.47
C ILE A 84 -8.86 3.34 65.08
N GLU A 85 -9.02 4.64 65.33
CA GLU A 85 -8.16 5.39 66.27
C GLU A 85 -8.96 5.71 67.54
N PRO A 86 -8.41 5.45 68.75
CA PRO A 86 -8.82 6.16 69.96
C PRO A 86 -8.22 7.56 70.05
#